data_AF-A0A938IFX7-F1
#
_entry.id   AF-A0A938IFX7-F1
#
_cell.length_a   1.000
_cell.length_b   1.000
_cell.length_c   1.000
_cell.angle_alpha   90.00
_cell.angle_beta   90.00
_cell.angle_gamma   90.00
#
_symmetry.space_group_name_H-M   'P 1'
#
loop_
_entity.id
_entity.type
_entity.pdbx_description
1 polymer ?
#
loop_
_entity_poly.entity_id
_entity_poly.type
_entity_poly.pdbx_seq_one_letter_code
_entity_poly.pdbx_strand_id
1 'polypeptide(L)' 'MAGMPQRALGVRVYYDGSCGLCHRTVRLLALRDRAARLRFAPLHGATFLAETSAAERA' A
#
# COMPACT_ATOMS: atom_id res chain seq x y z
N MET A 1 4.30 -17.26 -17.66
CA MET A 1 4.89 -17.24 -16.30
C MET A 1 5.02 -15.77 -15.94
N ALA A 2 4.02 -15.22 -15.22
CA ALA A 2 3.95 -13.79 -14.95
C ALA A 2 5.10 -13.38 -14.02
N GLY A 3 6.02 -12.56 -14.56
CA GLY A 3 7.17 -12.05 -13.82
C GLY A 3 6.69 -11.29 -12.58
N MET A 4 7.28 -11.62 -11.43
CA MET A 4 7.10 -10.89 -10.18
C MET A 4 7.24 -9.39 -10.43
N PRO A 5 6.24 -8.56 -10.11
CA PRO A 5 6.38 -7.12 -10.23
C PRO A 5 7.56 -6.68 -9.37
N GLN A 6 8.40 -5.88 -10.02
CA GLN A 6 9.71 -5.39 -9.59
C GLN A 6 9.63 -4.93 -8.12
N ARG A 7 10.44 -5.54 -7.23
CA ARG A 7 10.56 -5.14 -5.82
C ARG A 7 11.06 -3.70 -5.75
N ALA A 8 10.14 -2.74 -5.74
CA ALA A 8 10.44 -1.39 -5.27
C ALA A 8 11.04 -1.52 -3.87
N LEU A 9 12.17 -0.86 -3.61
CA LEU A 9 12.98 -0.95 -2.39
C LEU A 9 12.29 -0.39 -1.11
N GLY A 10 10.97 -0.41 -1.03
CA GLY A 10 10.18 0.05 0.10
C GLY A 10 8.85 -0.71 0.22
N VAL A 11 8.34 -0.83 1.44
CA VAL A 11 7.09 -1.54 1.72
C VAL A 11 5.92 -0.62 1.39
N ARG A 12 5.03 -1.06 0.49
CA ARG A 12 3.81 -0.32 0.17
C ARG A 12 2.65 -0.79 1.05
N VAL A 13 1.99 0.17 1.70
CA VAL A 13 0.82 -0.03 2.54
C VAL A 13 -0.40 0.50 1.80
N TYR A 14 -1.30 -0.41 1.44
CA TYR A 14 -2.60 -0.06 0.89
C TYR A 14 -3.60 0.15 2.02
N TYR A 15 -4.42 1.20 1.92
CA TYR A 15 -5.38 1.54 2.98
C TYR A 15 -6.70 2.05 2.42
N ASP A 16 -7.79 1.82 3.15
CA ASP A 16 -9.10 2.39 2.84
C ASP A 16 -9.24 3.77 3.50
N GLY A 17 -9.48 4.80 2.68
CA GLY A 17 -9.64 6.18 3.13
C GLY A 17 -10.98 6.48 3.81
N SER A 18 -11.96 5.59 3.67
CA SER A 18 -13.29 5.72 4.31
C SER A 18 -13.35 5.07 5.69
N CYS A 19 -12.37 4.22 6.03
CA CYS A 19 -12.28 3.54 7.31
C CYS A 19 -11.48 4.37 8.34
N GLY A 20 -12.14 4.80 9.42
CA GLY A 20 -11.51 5.59 10.49
C GLY A 20 -10.35 4.87 11.20
N LEU A 21 -10.40 3.54 11.30
CA LEU A 21 -9.30 2.73 11.84
C LEU A 21 -8.10 2.75 10.90
N CYS A 22 -8.30 2.53 9.60
CA CYS A 22 -7.24 2.60 8.59
C CYS A 22 -6.54 3.96 8.62
N HIS A 23 -7.31 5.05 8.69
CA HIS A 23 -6.76 6.40 8.75
C HIS A 23 -5.88 6.62 10.01
N ARG A 24 -6.34 6.17 11.18
CA ARG A 24 -5.55 6.26 12.43
C ARG A 24 -4.27 5.44 12.34
N THR A 25 -4.34 4.22 11.80
CA THR A 25 -3.18 3.32 11.67
C THR A 25 -2.15 3.87 10.69
N VAL A 26 -2.57 4.36 9.52
CA VAL A 26 -1.67 5.00 8.55
C VAL A 26 -0.94 6.19 9.17
N ARG A 27 -1.67 7.06 9.89
CA ARG A 27 -1.05 8.19 10.59
C ARG A 27 -0.05 7.72 11.65
N LEU A 28 -0.38 6.67 12.38
CA LEU A 28 0.51 6.07 13.39
C LEU A 28 1.80 5.52 12.75
N LEU A 29 1.69 4.82 11.62
CA LEU A 29 2.82 4.28 10.89
C LEU A 29 3.69 5.39 10.30
N ALA A 30 3.08 6.41 9.69
CA ALA A 30 3.80 7.56 9.14
C ALA A 30 4.58 8.32 10.23
N LEU A 31 4.04 8.43 11.44
CA LEU A 31 4.75 9.03 12.58
C LEU A 31 5.94 8.19 13.06
N ARG A 32 5.84 6.86 12.99
CA ARG A 32 6.91 5.93 13.42
C ARG A 32 7.98 5.70 12.36
N ASP A 33 7.64 5.80 11.08
CA ASP A 33 8.54 5.56 9.96
C ASP A 33 9.44 6.77 9.67
N ARG A 34 10.38 7.04 10.58
CA ARG A 34 11.36 8.14 10.46
C ARG A 34 12.26 8.04 9.22
N ALA A 35 12.46 6.82 8.71
CA ALA A 35 13.31 6.55 7.56
C ALA A 35 12.54 6.56 6.21
N ALA A 36 11.26 6.92 6.23
CA ALA A 36 10.40 6.98 5.04
C ALA A 36 10.46 5.70 4.17
N ARG A 37 10.51 4.53 4.83
CA ARG A 37 10.57 3.20 4.19
C ARG A 37 9.19 2.72 3.74
N LEU A 38 8.13 3.28 4.31
CA LEU A 38 6.75 3.00 3.96
C LEU A 38 6.25 3.99 2.90
N ARG A 39 5.47 3.47 1.97
CA ARG A 39 4.72 4.26 0.98
C ARG A 39 3.25 3.92 1.10
N PHE A 40 2.39 4.92 1.20
CA PHE A 40 0.97 4.73 1.41
C PHE A 40 0.22 4.99 0.11
N ALA A 41 -0.71 4.09 -0.25
CA ALA A 41 -1.56 4.23 -1.42
C ALA A 41 -3.00 3.83 -1.09
N PRO A 42 -4.02 4.49 -1.65
CA PRO A 42 -5.41 4.11 -1.43
C PRO A 42 -5.72 2.74 -2.05
N LEU A 43 -6.50 1.94 -1.33
CA LEU A 43 -7.08 0.70 -1.83
C LEU A 43 -7.99 1.03 -3.03
N HIS A 44 -7.98 0.19 -4.06
CA HIS A 44 -8.68 0.42 -5.34
C HIS A 44 -8.19 1.62 -6.17
N GLY A 45 -7.15 2.34 -5.73
CA GLY A 45 -6.53 3.40 -6.52
C GLY A 45 -5.71 2.85 -7.70
N ALA A 46 -5.29 3.75 -8.59
CA ALA A 46 -4.50 3.41 -9.78
C ALA A 46 -3.24 2.58 -9.45
N THR A 47 -2.56 2.92 -8.35
CA THR A 47 -1.38 2.18 -7.87
C THR A 47 -1.69 0.74 -7.49
N PHE A 48 -2.79 0.51 -6.75
CA PHE A 48 -3.21 -0.82 -6.33
C PHE A 48 -3.55 -1.70 -7.55
N LEU A 49 -4.26 -1.14 -8.53
CA LEU A 49 -4.61 -1.85 -9.75
C LEU A 49 -3.38 -2.18 -10.62
N ALA A 50 -2.38 -1.31 -10.64
CA ALA A 50 -1.16 -1.50 -11.42
C ALA A 50 -0.19 -2.51 -10.80
N GLU A 51 -0.13 -2.58 -9.46
CA GLU A 51 0.86 -3.37 -8.74
C GLU A 51 0.31 -4.68 -8.16
N THR A 52 -1.01 -4.82 -8.04
CA THR A 52 -1.67 -6.03 -7.52
C THR A 52 -2.33 -6.81 -8.65
N SER A 53 -1.98 -8.09 -8.77
CA SER A 53 -2.56 -8.98 -9.78
C SER A 53 -4.06 -9.18 -9.55
N ALA A 54 -4.78 -9.61 -10.59
CA ALA A 54 -6.21 -9.89 -10.45
C ALA A 54 -6.49 -11.03 -9.43
N ALA A 55 -5.57 -12.00 -9.32
CA ALA A 55 -5.71 -13.11 -8.37
C ALA A 55 -5.57 -12.66 -6.91
N GLU A 56 -4.74 -11.66 -6.63
CA GLU A 56 -4.57 -11.08 -5.29
C GLU A 56 -5.71 -10.11 -4.91
N ARG A 57 -6.56 -9.73 -5.89
CA ARG A 57 -7.73 -8.86 -5.70
C ARG A 57 -9.05 -9.64 -5.55
N ALA A 58 -9.06 -10.94 -5.84
CA ALA A 58 -10.24 -11.81 -5.79
C ALA A 58 -10.51 -12.30 -4.36
#